data_AF-A0A7V6RNC0-F1
#
_entry.id   AF-A0A7V6RNC0-F1
#
_cell.length_a   1.000
_cell.length_b   1.000
_cell.length_c   1.000
_cell.angle_alpha   90.00
_cell.angle_beta   90.00
_cell.angle_gamma   90.00
#
_symmetry.space_group_name_H-M   'P 1'
#
loop_
_entity.id
_entity.type
_entity.pdbx_description
1 polymer ?
#
loop_
_entity_poly.entity_id
_entity_poly.type
_entity_poly.pdbx_seq_one_letter_code
_entity_poly.pdbx_strand_id
1 'polypeptide(L)'
;MQDKKGKIVSKEEFLRYGSAKEQYEGLLIGSDAQQNAYNIGVQLSENEVLIVDQSDESRIRERIQLWASQVEEIQRQHGVQDDLGNYSQE
;
A
#
# COMPACT_ATOMS: atom_id res chain seq x y z
N MET A 1 13.25 5.91 -14.93
CA MET A 1 11.92 5.58 -14.40
C MET A 1 11.98 6.00 -12.94
N GLN A 2 11.08 6.86 -12.49
CA GLN A 2 11.20 7.46 -11.16
C GLN A 2 10.48 6.53 -10.18
N ASP A 3 11.21 5.58 -9.63
CA ASP A 3 10.70 4.62 -8.64
C ASP A 3 10.14 5.40 -7.44
N LYS A 4 8.81 5.58 -7.39
CA LYS A 4 8.09 6.14 -6.23
C LYS A 4 8.06 5.17 -5.03
N LYS A 5 8.81 4.08 -5.12
CA LYS A 5 8.89 2.98 -4.16
C LYS A 5 9.54 3.47 -2.86
N GLY A 6 8.92 3.19 -1.73
CA GLY A 6 9.31 3.69 -0.41
C GLY A 6 8.85 5.12 -0.11
N LYS A 7 8.01 5.73 -0.97
CA LYS A 7 7.49 7.08 -0.74
C LYS A 7 6.17 7.03 -0.01
N ILE A 8 6.07 7.76 1.11
CA ILE A 8 4.82 7.98 1.83
C ILE A 8 4.12 9.17 1.19
N VAL A 9 2.86 8.97 0.81
CA VAL A 9 1.98 9.98 0.23
C VAL A 9 0.65 9.97 0.99
N SER A 10 -0.10 11.07 0.92
CA SER A 10 -1.42 11.11 1.54
C SER A 10 -2.42 10.23 0.78
N LYS A 11 -3.39 9.64 1.48
CA LYS A 11 -4.48 8.85 0.87
C LYS A 11 -5.19 9.61 -0.24
N GLU A 12 -5.46 10.90 -0.03
CA GLU A 12 -6.07 11.78 -1.03
C GLU A 12 -5.20 11.95 -2.28
N GLU A 13 -3.88 12.09 -2.10
CA GLU A 13 -2.94 12.17 -3.22
C GLU A 13 -2.85 10.85 -3.96
N PHE A 14 -2.87 9.73 -3.24
CA PHE A 14 -2.89 8.39 -3.84
C PHE A 14 -4.18 8.12 -4.64
N LEU A 15 -5.33 8.50 -4.07
CA LEU A 15 -6.65 8.43 -4.71
C LEU A 15 -6.78 9.37 -5.92
N ARG A 16 -6.01 10.46 -5.96
CA ARG A 16 -5.99 11.37 -7.12
C ARG A 16 -5.44 10.72 -8.38
N TYR A 17 -4.59 9.71 -8.25
CA TYR A 17 -4.06 8.99 -9.41
C TYR A 17 -5.11 8.07 -10.04
N GLY A 18 -6.06 7.56 -9.26
CA GLY A 18 -7.19 6.75 -9.74
C GLY A 18 -8.00 6.12 -8.60
N SER A 19 -9.07 5.40 -8.94
CA SER A 19 -9.90 4.71 -7.93
C SER A 19 -9.08 3.70 -7.13
N ALA A 20 -8.91 3.94 -5.83
CA ALA A 20 -8.33 2.93 -4.95
C ALA A 20 -9.31 1.77 -4.84
N LYS A 21 -8.87 0.57 -5.24
CA LYS A 21 -9.55 -0.65 -4.86
C LYS A 21 -8.92 -1.18 -3.60
N GLU A 22 -9.61 -0.98 -2.47
CA GLU A 22 -9.35 -1.68 -1.21
C GLU A 22 -9.76 -3.14 -1.39
N GLN A 23 -8.84 -3.96 -1.93
CA GLN A 23 -9.08 -5.40 -2.11
C GLN A 23 -8.61 -6.22 -0.89
N TYR A 24 -7.75 -5.63 -0.06
CA TYR A 24 -7.25 -6.23 1.18
C TYR A 24 -7.17 -5.13 2.24
N GLU A 25 -7.43 -5.50 3.49
CA GLU A 25 -7.36 -4.58 4.64
C GLU A 25 -5.96 -3.99 4.73
N GLY A 26 -5.86 -2.65 4.73
CA GLY A 26 -4.57 -1.94 4.74
C GLY A 26 -3.81 -1.88 3.40
N LEU A 27 -4.32 -2.45 2.29
CA LEU A 27 -3.67 -2.39 0.97
C LEU A 27 -4.49 -1.57 -0.03
N LEU A 28 -3.88 -0.54 -0.59
CA LEU A 28 -4.46 0.40 -1.54
C LEU A 28 -3.83 0.25 -2.92
N ILE A 29 -4.65 0.07 -3.95
CA ILE A 29 -4.18 -0.04 -5.34
C ILE A 29 -4.61 1.18 -6.13
N GLY A 30 -3.65 2.00 -6.50
CA GLY A 30 -3.86 3.24 -7.25
C GLY A 30 -3.55 3.01 -8.72
N SER A 31 -4.56 3.10 -9.58
CA SER A 31 -4.36 3.03 -11.03
C SER A 31 -3.73 4.33 -11.52
N ASP A 32 -2.50 4.33 -12.02
CA ASP A 32 -1.84 5.51 -12.57
C ASP A 32 -2.11 5.59 -14.08
N ALA A 33 -3.15 6.34 -14.45
CA ALA A 33 -3.52 6.50 -15.86
C ALA A 33 -2.43 7.21 -16.70
N GLN A 34 -1.56 8.00 -16.07
CA GLN A 34 -0.47 8.69 -16.76
C GLN A 34 0.66 7.73 -17.16
N GLN A 35 0.96 6.73 -16.33
CA GLN A 35 2.02 5.75 -16.57
C GLN A 35 1.51 4.40 -17.07
N ASN A 36 0.18 4.24 -17.24
CA ASN A 36 -0.47 2.99 -17.60
C ASN A 36 -0.09 1.82 -16.67
N ALA A 37 0.23 2.15 -15.41
CA ALA A 37 0.71 1.22 -14.40
C ALA A 37 -0.13 1.35 -13.13
N TYR A 38 -0.01 0.38 -12.24
CA TYR A 38 -0.70 0.36 -10.96
C TYR A 38 0.31 0.51 -9.83
N ASN A 39 0.04 1.43 -8.93
CA ASN A 39 0.80 1.64 -7.72
C ASN A 39 0.21 0.78 -6.60
N ILE A 40 1.07 0.09 -5.87
CA ILE A 40 0.72 -0.66 -4.67
C ILE A 40 1.11 0.21 -3.48
N GLY A 41 0.11 0.65 -2.75
CA GLY A 41 0.23 1.41 -1.52
C GLY A 41 -0.17 0.55 -0.33
N VAL A 42 0.56 0.64 0.77
CA VAL A 42 0.15 0.13 2.07
C VAL A 42 -0.36 1.31 2.88
N GLN A 43 -1.60 1.25 3.33
CA GLN A 43 -2.16 2.26 4.21
C GLN A 43 -1.47 2.14 5.58
N LEU A 44 -0.69 3.16 5.93
CA LEU A 44 -0.03 3.23 7.23
C LEU A 44 -0.91 3.91 8.28
N SER A 45 -1.79 4.81 7.86
CA SER A 45 -2.71 5.49 8.77
C SER A 45 -3.94 5.95 8.00
N GLU A 46 -4.91 6.56 8.68
CA GLU A 46 -6.15 7.03 8.06
C GLU A 46 -5.90 7.89 6.81
N ASN A 47 -4.84 8.70 6.84
CA ASN A 47 -4.48 9.60 5.75
C ASN A 47 -3.10 9.34 5.11
N GLU A 48 -2.36 8.31 5.52
CA GLU A 48 -0.99 8.04 5.02
C GLU A 48 -0.89 6.69 4.31
N VAL A 49 -0.24 6.70 3.15
CA VAL A 49 -0.08 5.55 2.27
C VAL A 49 1.37 5.44 1.82
N LEU A 50 2.01 4.32 2.12
CA LEU A 50 3.35 4.00 1.68
C LEU A 50 3.30 3.27 0.35
N ILE A 51 3.87 3.85 -0.70
CA ILE A 51 4.01 3.16 -1.99
C ILE A 51 5.11 2.10 -1.86
N VAL A 52 4.74 0.83 -1.88
CA VAL A 52 5.67 -0.29 -1.70
C VAL A 52 6.12 -0.89 -3.02
N ASP A 53 5.36 -0.75 -4.11
CA ASP A 53 5.74 -1.24 -5.44
C ASP A 53 4.88 -0.58 -6.54
N GLN A 54 5.28 -0.74 -7.80
CA GLN A 54 4.52 -0.32 -8.98
C GLN A 54 4.64 -1.43 -10.04
N SER A 55 3.53 -1.79 -10.70
CA SER A 55 3.52 -2.79 -11.76
C SER A 55 2.32 -2.61 -12.70
N ASP A 56 2.44 -3.09 -13.94
CA ASP A 56 1.37 -3.08 -14.94
C ASP A 56 0.21 -4.01 -14.58
N GLU A 57 -0.95 -3.84 -15.24
CA GLU A 57 -2.17 -4.63 -14.96
C GLU A 57 -1.95 -6.15 -15.00
N SER A 58 -1.11 -6.61 -15.92
CA SER A 58 -0.86 -8.05 -16.08
C SER A 58 -0.11 -8.67 -14.89
N ARG A 59 0.68 -7.87 -14.17
CA ARG A 59 1.56 -8.33 -13.08
C ARG A 59 1.13 -7.83 -11.70
N ILE A 60 0.27 -6.80 -11.66
CA ILE A 60 -0.20 -6.20 -10.42
C ILE A 60 -0.90 -7.22 -9.52
N ARG A 61 -1.66 -8.16 -10.09
CA ARG A 61 -2.37 -9.19 -9.31
C ARG A 61 -1.43 -10.06 -8.49
N GLU A 62 -0.35 -10.55 -9.11
CA GLU A 62 0.66 -11.35 -8.41
C GLU A 62 1.36 -10.53 -7.32
N ARG A 63 1.70 -9.28 -7.64
CA ARG A 63 2.32 -8.35 -6.68
C ARG A 63 1.40 -8.04 -5.51
N ILE A 64 0.11 -7.81 -5.76
CA ILE A 64 -0.91 -7.58 -4.74
C ILE A 64 -0.93 -8.74 -3.76
N GLN A 65 -0.98 -9.99 -4.23
CA GLN A 65 -0.99 -11.14 -3.34
C GLN A 65 0.30 -11.24 -2.51
N LEU A 66 1.46 -10.96 -3.13
CA LEU A 66 2.76 -10.96 -2.45
C LEU A 66 2.88 -9.89 -1.37
N TRP A 67 2.37 -8.69 -1.64
CA TRP A 67 2.41 -7.57 -0.70
C TRP A 67 1.28 -7.61 0.31
N ALA A 68 0.12 -8.18 -0.01
CA ALA A 68 -0.97 -8.41 0.93
C ALA A 68 -0.49 -9.28 2.11
N SER A 69 0.31 -10.33 1.84
CA SER A 69 0.90 -11.15 2.91
C SER A 69 1.99 -10.44 3.73
N GLN A 70 2.54 -9.33 3.23
CA GLN A 70 3.58 -8.55 3.91
C GLN A 70 3.03 -7.22 4.47
N VAL A 71 1.75 -6.92 4.23
CA VAL A 71 1.13 -5.64 4.60
C VAL A 71 1.20 -5.45 6.12
N GLU A 72 0.87 -6.50 6.86
CA GLU A 72 0.89 -6.51 8.33
C GLU A 72 2.30 -6.28 8.87
N GLU A 73 3.32 -6.88 8.25
CA GLU A 73 4.71 -6.70 8.68
C GLU A 73 5.18 -5.26 8.44
N ILE A 74 4.82 -4.68 7.29
CA ILE A 74 5.17 -3.29 6.93
C ILE A 74 4.47 -2.31 7.86
N GLN A 75 3.19 -2.55 8.15
CA GLN A 75 2.42 -1.75 9.12
C GLN A 75 3.06 -1.83 10.51
N ARG A 76 3.43 -3.02 11.00
CA ARG A 76 4.15 -3.19 12.27
C ARG A 76 5.50 -2.45 12.28
N GLN A 77 6.29 -2.54 11.21
CA GLN A 77 7.59 -1.86 11.11
C GLN A 77 7.46 -0.34 11.12
N HIS A 78 6.40 0.21 10.50
CA HIS A 78 6.14 1.64 10.49
C HIS A 78 5.44 2.15 11.75
N GLY A 79 5.21 1.29 12.75
CA GLY A 79 4.52 1.67 13.98
C GLY A 79 3.06 2.04 13.75
N VAL A 80 2.47 1.53 12.66
CA VAL A 80 1.02 1.51 12.47
C VAL A 80 0.52 0.63 13.59
N GLN A 81 0.07 1.30 14.64
CA GLN A 81 -0.44 0.67 15.83
C GLN A 81 -1.77 0.07 15.42
N ASP A 82 -1.68 -1.14 14.87
CA ASP A 82 -2.76 -2.08 14.90
C ASP A 82 -3.09 -2.22 16.39
N ASP A 83 -4.20 -1.60 16.80
CA ASP A 83 -4.75 -1.70 18.15
C ASP A 83 -5.19 -3.17 18.45
N LEU A 84 -4.80 -4.14 17.61
CA LEU A 84 -4.91 -5.56 17.87
C LEU A 84 -3.70 -6.06 18.66
N GLY A 85 -3.71 -5.71 19.93
CA GLY A 85 -3.41 -6.69 20.98
C GLY A 85 -1.94 -6.81 21.37
N ASN A 86 -1.64 -6.27 22.55
CA ASN A 86 -1.07 -7.05 23.65
C ASN A 86 -0.28 -8.32 23.25
N TYR A 87 0.95 -8.16 22.81
CA TYR A 87 1.98 -9.15 23.12
C TYR A 87 2.76 -8.65 24.33
N SER A 88 2.05 -8.65 25.45
CA SER A 88 2.67 -8.85 26.76
C SER A 88 3.08 -10.33 26.83
N GLN A 89 4.37 -10.61 26.71
CA GLN A 89 5.07 -11.65 27.49
C GLN A 89 6.56 -11.53 27.18
N GLU A 90 7.28 -10.78 28.02
CA GLU A 90 8.18 -11.28 29.09
C GLU A 90 9.63 -11.47 28.60
#